data_AF-A0A1H0CF15-F1
#
_entry.id   AF-A0A1H0CF15-F1
#
_cell.length_a   1.000
_cell.length_b   1.000
_cell.length_c   1.000
_cell.angle_alpha   90.00
_cell.angle_beta   90.00
_cell.angle_gamma   90.00
#
_symmetry.space_group_name_H-M   'P 1'
#
loop_
_entity.id
_entity.type
_entity.pdbx_description
1 polymer ?
#
loop_
_entity_poly.entity_id
_entity_poly.type
_entity_poly.pdbx_seq_one_letter_code
_entity_poly.pdbx_strand_id
1 'polypeptide(L)'
;MTRQSSADSERDARSVLDGKRRGRIVAGGLGLLLGLWFSWYTWSTVPFGTQDRPGAGVFPLVVGIGMVVVSVMTIVEALRTDQVSGEIRFPTGEKRRTVLLMAVAMVAFVALYQFLGQYIASSLFMITALAALGTRSWVRNVVYGTAIGVAISAFFMELLGVRLPEGLLGPTGVIGGLFL
;
A
#
# COMPACT_ATOMS: atom_id res chain seq x y z
N MET A 1 -43.34 -7.25 -30.50
CA MET A 1 -42.83 -7.48 -29.12
C MET A 1 -41.32 -7.28 -28.98
N THR A 2 -40.51 -7.37 -30.05
CA THR A 2 -39.03 -7.29 -30.02
C THR A 2 -38.43 -5.89 -29.77
N ARG A 3 -39.10 -4.79 -30.19
CA ARG A 3 -38.58 -3.41 -30.04
C ARG A 3 -38.59 -2.87 -28.61
N GLN A 4 -39.51 -3.38 -27.78
CA GLN A 4 -39.68 -2.90 -26.41
C GLN A 4 -38.59 -3.49 -25.50
N SER A 5 -38.24 -4.76 -25.73
CA SER A 5 -37.11 -5.41 -25.06
C SER A 5 -35.75 -4.75 -25.36
N SER A 6 -35.53 -4.22 -26.57
CA SER A 6 -34.30 -3.51 -26.91
C SER A 6 -34.20 -2.13 -26.23
N ALA A 7 -35.32 -1.39 -26.16
CA ALA A 7 -35.34 -0.05 -25.56
C ALA A 7 -35.14 -0.08 -24.04
N ASP A 8 -35.70 -1.09 -23.36
CA ASP A 8 -35.49 -1.29 -21.92
C ASP A 8 -34.03 -1.70 -21.62
N SER A 9 -33.43 -2.55 -22.47
CA SER A 9 -32.02 -2.97 -22.29
C SER A 9 -31.01 -1.83 -22.45
N GLU A 10 -31.24 -0.88 -23.35
CA GLU A 10 -30.39 0.30 -23.53
C GLU A 10 -30.54 1.29 -22.37
N ARG A 11 -31.75 1.43 -21.81
CA ARG A 11 -32.01 2.29 -20.65
C ARG A 11 -31.34 1.75 -19.38
N ASP A 12 -31.42 0.44 -19.17
CA ASP A 12 -30.79 -0.22 -18.03
C ASP A 12 -29.26 -0.16 -18.11
N ALA A 13 -28.70 -0.36 -19.31
CA ALA A 13 -27.26 -0.21 -19.52
C ALA A 13 -26.77 1.22 -19.19
N ARG A 14 -27.49 2.26 -19.63
CA ARG A 14 -27.14 3.66 -19.36
C ARG A 14 -27.21 4.02 -17.88
N SER A 15 -28.25 3.56 -17.16
CA SER A 15 -28.40 3.85 -15.72
C SER A 15 -27.29 3.20 -14.86
N VAL A 16 -26.87 2.00 -15.23
CA VAL A 16 -25.77 1.28 -14.57
C VAL A 16 -24.41 1.95 -14.83
N LEU A 17 -24.18 2.45 -16.06
CA LEU A 17 -22.97 3.19 -16.40
C LEU A 17 -22.88 4.52 -15.63
N ASP A 18 -23.99 5.26 -15.49
CA ASP A 18 -24.05 6.50 -14.72
C ASP A 18 -23.76 6.29 -13.23
N GLY A 19 -24.30 5.21 -12.62
CA GLY A 19 -24.02 4.86 -11.24
C GLY A 19 -22.55 4.53 -10.98
N LYS A 20 -21.95 3.72 -11.84
CA LYS A 20 -20.52 3.36 -11.74
C LYS A 20 -19.59 4.55 -12.00
N ARG A 21 -19.93 5.41 -12.96
CA ARG A 21 -19.20 6.65 -13.26
C ARG A 21 -19.21 7.61 -12.07
N ARG A 22 -20.37 7.82 -11.46
CA ARG A 22 -20.50 8.59 -10.21
C ARG A 22 -19.66 8.00 -9.09
N GLY A 23 -19.66 6.67 -8.93
CA GLY A 23 -18.82 5.98 -7.95
C GLY A 23 -17.32 6.25 -8.12
N ARG A 24 -16.79 6.17 -9.36
CA ARG A 24 -15.37 6.45 -9.63
C ARG A 24 -15.01 7.92 -9.42
N ILE A 25 -15.90 8.85 -9.78
CA ILE A 25 -15.69 10.29 -9.56
C ILE A 25 -15.70 10.62 -8.07
N VAL A 26 -16.62 10.03 -7.29
CA VAL A 26 -16.67 10.21 -5.84
C VAL A 26 -15.43 9.62 -5.19
N ALA A 27 -15.02 8.39 -5.56
CA ALA A 27 -13.83 7.74 -5.04
C ALA A 27 -12.55 8.52 -5.39
N GLY A 28 -12.42 8.97 -6.65
CA GLY A 28 -11.31 9.80 -7.09
C GLY A 28 -11.29 11.17 -6.42
N GLY A 29 -12.45 11.81 -6.25
CA GLY A 29 -12.59 13.09 -5.55
C GLY A 29 -12.20 12.98 -4.06
N LEU A 30 -12.69 11.96 -3.36
CA LEU A 30 -12.28 11.64 -2.00
C LEU A 30 -10.77 11.38 -1.91
N GLY A 31 -10.24 10.54 -2.82
CA GLY A 31 -8.80 10.25 -2.88
C GLY A 31 -7.96 11.51 -3.12
N LEU A 32 -8.43 12.42 -3.97
CA LEU A 32 -7.77 13.68 -4.27
C LEU A 32 -7.78 14.62 -3.07
N LEU A 33 -8.92 14.78 -2.39
CA LEU A 33 -9.03 15.58 -1.17
C LEU A 33 -8.14 15.03 -0.06
N LEU A 34 -8.16 13.71 0.15
CA LEU A 34 -7.32 13.05 1.15
C LEU A 34 -5.83 13.17 0.81
N GLY A 35 -5.44 12.99 -0.45
CA GLY A 35 -4.06 13.12 -0.90
C GLY A 35 -3.53 14.55 -0.75
N LEU A 36 -4.34 15.56 -1.10
CA LEU A 36 -3.99 16.98 -0.91
C LEU A 36 -3.88 17.33 0.56
N TRP A 37 -4.86 16.93 1.38
CA TRP A 37 -4.83 17.12 2.84
C TRP A 37 -3.59 16.47 3.45
N PHE A 38 -3.30 15.23 3.09
CA PHE A 38 -2.15 14.49 3.61
C PHE A 38 -0.81 15.10 3.19
N SER A 39 -0.69 15.54 1.93
CA SER A 39 0.50 16.22 1.42
C SER A 39 0.71 17.56 2.11
N TRP A 40 -0.36 18.34 2.29
CA TRP A 40 -0.35 19.61 3.01
C TRP A 40 0.03 19.42 4.48
N TYR A 41 -0.58 18.45 5.15
CA TYR A 41 -0.29 18.12 6.54
C TYR A 41 1.17 17.70 6.74
N THR A 42 1.69 16.87 5.83
CA THR A 42 3.11 16.47 5.86
C THR A 42 4.01 17.68 5.68
N TRP A 43 3.68 18.57 4.73
CA TRP A 43 4.44 19.78 4.45
C TRP A 43 4.50 20.76 5.62
N SER A 44 3.43 20.86 6.40
CA SER A 44 3.37 21.78 7.54
C SER A 44 3.93 21.18 8.83
N THR A 45 3.93 19.86 8.98
CA THR A 45 4.17 19.21 10.29
C THR A 45 5.50 18.46 10.35
N VAL A 46 5.99 17.92 9.23
CA VAL A 46 7.13 16.98 9.25
C VAL A 46 8.38 17.63 8.67
N PRO A 47 9.53 17.59 9.39
CA PRO A 47 10.76 18.18 8.89
C PRO A 47 11.30 17.44 7.67
N PHE A 48 11.68 18.22 6.65
CA PHE A 48 12.22 17.72 5.38
C PHE A 48 13.74 17.50 5.36
N GLY A 49 14.42 17.77 6.47
CA GLY A 49 15.87 17.61 6.57
C GLY A 49 16.65 18.65 5.78
N THR A 50 17.88 18.32 5.41
CA THR A 50 18.78 19.17 4.61
C THR A 50 19.00 18.57 3.22
N GLN A 51 19.56 19.34 2.29
CA GLN A 51 19.80 18.89 0.91
C GLN A 51 20.70 17.64 0.82
N ASP A 52 21.61 17.46 1.79
CA ASP A 52 22.50 16.29 1.87
C ASP A 52 21.89 15.10 2.61
N ARG A 53 20.82 15.31 3.39
CA ARG A 53 20.13 14.28 4.17
C ARG A 53 18.62 14.56 4.19
N PRO A 54 17.85 13.94 3.27
CA PRO A 54 16.41 14.12 3.24
C PRO A 54 15.80 13.65 4.57
N GLY A 55 14.89 14.44 5.11
CA GLY A 55 14.23 14.15 6.39
C GLY A 55 13.04 13.23 6.23
N ALA A 56 12.49 12.79 7.36
CA ALA A 56 11.34 11.90 7.45
C ALA A 56 10.10 12.38 6.67
N GLY A 57 9.98 13.69 6.39
CA GLY A 57 8.85 14.28 5.64
C GLY A 57 8.89 14.03 4.13
N VAL A 58 10.05 13.70 3.55
CA VAL A 58 10.19 13.52 2.09
C VAL A 58 9.40 12.31 1.60
N PHE A 59 9.49 11.17 2.29
CA PHE A 59 8.80 9.96 1.87
C PHE A 59 7.27 10.09 1.91
N PRO A 60 6.64 10.54 3.02
CA PRO A 60 5.20 10.76 3.06
C PRO A 60 4.74 11.78 2.02
N LEU A 61 5.53 12.82 1.72
CA LEU A 61 5.18 13.79 0.68
C LEU A 61 5.12 13.15 -0.71
N VAL A 62 6.11 12.33 -1.07
CA VAL A 62 6.12 11.59 -2.35
C VAL A 62 4.90 10.67 -2.46
N VAL A 63 4.55 9.96 -1.39
CA VAL A 63 3.36 9.11 -1.34
C VAL A 63 2.08 9.93 -1.50
N GLY A 64 1.97 11.08 -0.83
CA GLY A 64 0.84 11.99 -0.95
C GLY A 64 0.67 12.53 -2.36
N ILE A 65 1.76 12.99 -2.99
CA ILE A 65 1.76 13.43 -4.39
C ILE A 65 1.34 12.29 -5.32
N GLY A 66 1.89 11.09 -5.14
CA GLY A 66 1.51 9.90 -5.91
C GLY A 66 0.02 9.58 -5.79
N MET A 67 -0.54 9.67 -4.59
CA MET A 67 -1.98 9.48 -4.34
C MET A 67 -2.82 10.53 -5.07
N VAL A 68 -2.40 11.80 -5.09
CA VAL A 68 -3.06 12.87 -5.86
C VAL A 68 -3.03 12.54 -7.35
N VAL A 69 -1.88 12.13 -7.90
CA VAL A 69 -1.74 11.75 -9.32
C VAL A 69 -2.68 10.60 -9.68
N VAL A 70 -2.70 9.52 -8.90
CA VAL A 70 -3.59 8.36 -9.14
C VAL A 70 -5.07 8.77 -9.06
N SER A 71 -5.40 9.68 -8.14
CA SER A 71 -6.77 10.19 -8.00
C SER A 71 -7.19 11.03 -9.20
N VAL A 72 -6.32 11.91 -9.70
CA VAL A 72 -6.54 12.67 -10.94
C VAL A 72 -6.70 11.72 -12.12
N MET A 73 -5.82 10.73 -12.27
CA MET A 73 -5.92 9.73 -13.33
C MET A 73 -7.26 8.98 -13.27
N THR A 74 -7.71 8.59 -12.08
CA THR A 74 -9.00 7.91 -11.88
C THR A 74 -10.18 8.79 -12.30
N ILE A 75 -10.16 10.08 -11.95
CA ILE A 75 -11.20 11.04 -12.36
C ILE A 75 -11.17 11.21 -13.89
N VAL A 76 -9.99 11.42 -14.48
CA VAL A 76 -9.85 11.58 -15.94
C VAL A 76 -10.30 10.33 -16.67
N GLU A 77 -9.96 9.15 -16.19
CA GLU A 77 -10.40 7.88 -16.76
C GLU A 77 -11.93 7.72 -16.65
N ALA A 78 -12.52 8.06 -15.50
CA ALA A 78 -13.97 8.07 -15.31
C ALA A 78 -14.67 9.09 -16.23
N LEU A 79 -14.00 10.19 -16.57
CA LEU A 79 -14.53 11.19 -17.49
C LEU A 79 -14.40 10.79 -18.97
N ARG A 80 -13.35 10.04 -19.33
CA ARG A 80 -13.03 9.66 -20.72
C ARG A 80 -13.57 8.29 -21.15
N THR A 81 -13.87 7.41 -20.21
CA THR A 81 -14.27 6.03 -20.50
C THR A 81 -15.79 5.84 -20.34
N ASP A 82 -16.45 5.39 -21.40
CA ASP A 82 -17.87 4.97 -21.39
C ASP A 82 -18.06 3.49 -21.04
N GLN A 83 -16.97 2.73 -20.86
CA GLN A 83 -17.00 1.31 -20.54
C GLN A 83 -16.36 1.02 -19.18
N VAL A 84 -17.19 0.90 -18.15
CA VAL A 84 -16.73 0.43 -16.84
C VAL A 84 -16.70 -1.11 -16.87
N SER A 85 -15.59 -1.67 -17.35
CA SER A 85 -15.34 -3.11 -17.22
C SER A 85 -14.71 -3.40 -15.86
N GLY A 86 -15.36 -4.29 -15.10
CA GLY A 86 -14.93 -4.66 -13.76
C GLY A 86 -16.13 -5.12 -12.95
N GLU A 87 -16.53 -6.39 -13.10
CA GLU A 87 -17.28 -7.04 -12.03
C GLU A 87 -16.37 -7.08 -10.81
N ILE A 88 -16.81 -6.50 -9.69
CA ILE A 88 -16.17 -6.68 -8.39
C ILE A 88 -16.44 -8.13 -7.98
N ARG A 89 -15.61 -9.05 -8.46
CA ARG A 89 -15.63 -10.44 -8.01
C ARG A 89 -14.84 -10.54 -6.73
N PHE A 90 -15.53 -10.90 -5.65
CA PHE A 90 -14.87 -11.31 -4.42
C PHE A 90 -13.92 -12.48 -4.72
N PRO A 91 -12.67 -12.44 -4.22
CA PRO A 91 -11.73 -13.53 -4.42
C PRO A 91 -12.27 -14.80 -3.78
N THR A 92 -12.54 -15.82 -4.60
CA THR A 92 -12.97 -17.16 -4.15
C THR A 92 -11.78 -18.14 -4.13
N GLY A 93 -11.86 -19.17 -3.28
CA GLY A 93 -10.84 -20.24 -3.21
C GLY A 93 -9.48 -19.79 -2.67
N GLU A 94 -8.40 -20.15 -3.36
CA GLU A 94 -7.01 -19.85 -2.99
C GLU A 94 -6.74 -18.35 -2.80
N LYS A 95 -7.40 -17.50 -3.59
CA LYS A 95 -7.26 -16.04 -3.49
C LYS A 95 -7.74 -15.51 -2.13
N ARG A 96 -8.81 -16.09 -1.55
CA ARG A 96 -9.29 -15.73 -0.20
C ARG A 96 -8.27 -16.11 0.87
N ARG A 97 -7.63 -17.28 0.71
CA ARG A 97 -6.58 -17.75 1.63
C ARG A 97 -5.36 -16.83 1.59
N THR A 98 -4.91 -16.43 0.40
CA THR A 98 -3.81 -15.45 0.26
C THR A 98 -4.16 -14.11 0.92
N VAL A 99 -5.37 -13.60 0.70
CA VAL A 99 -5.84 -12.35 1.33
C VAL A 99 -5.86 -12.48 2.85
N LEU A 100 -6.37 -13.59 3.40
CA LEU A 100 -6.39 -13.82 4.84
C LEU A 100 -4.99 -13.96 5.43
N LEU A 101 -4.09 -14.69 4.75
CA LEU A 101 -2.70 -14.84 5.16
C LEU A 101 -1.98 -13.49 5.17
N MET A 102 -2.22 -12.64 4.17
CA MET A 102 -1.68 -11.28 4.16
C MET A 102 -2.24 -10.40 5.26
N ALA A 103 -3.54 -10.48 5.55
CA ALA A 103 -4.12 -9.76 6.67
C ALA A 103 -3.49 -10.19 8.01
N VAL A 104 -3.33 -11.50 8.23
CA VAL A 104 -2.68 -12.05 9.43
C VAL A 104 -1.21 -11.65 9.49
N ALA A 105 -0.47 -11.74 8.38
CA ALA A 105 0.93 -11.33 8.32
C ALA A 105 1.11 -9.85 8.62
N MET A 106 0.18 -8.99 8.19
CA MET A 106 0.20 -7.56 8.49
C MET A 106 -0.06 -7.29 9.97
N VAL A 107 -1.04 -7.96 10.58
CA VAL A 107 -1.29 -7.85 12.03
C VAL A 107 -0.09 -8.36 12.83
N ALA A 108 0.49 -9.49 12.43
CA ALA A 108 1.68 -10.04 13.06
C ALA A 108 2.89 -9.09 12.92
N PHE A 109 3.08 -8.48 11.74
CA PHE A 109 4.12 -7.49 11.53
C PHE A 109 3.98 -6.33 12.52
N VAL A 110 2.80 -5.73 12.65
CA VAL A 110 2.55 -4.61 13.58
C VAL A 110 2.77 -5.03 15.04
N ALA A 111 2.28 -6.21 15.43
CA ALA A 111 2.42 -6.71 16.80
C ALA A 111 3.89 -7.02 17.17
N LEU A 112 4.64 -7.59 16.24
CA LEU A 112 6.04 -7.98 16.42
C LEU A 112 7.01 -6.82 16.18
N TYR A 113 6.56 -5.76 15.52
CA TYR A 113 7.37 -4.62 15.09
C TYR A 113 8.22 -4.03 16.22
N GLN A 114 7.57 -3.76 17.36
CA GLN A 114 8.21 -3.17 18.53
C GLN A 114 9.27 -4.09 19.15
N PHE A 115 9.06 -5.40 19.09
CA PHE A 115 9.90 -6.39 19.76
C PHE A 115 11.07 -6.84 18.90
N LEU A 116 10.82 -7.16 17.63
CA LEU A 116 11.82 -7.68 16.69
C LEU A 116 12.65 -6.56 16.06
N GLY A 117 12.15 -5.33 16.07
CA GLY A 117 12.77 -4.19 15.43
C GLY A 117 12.55 -4.18 13.92
N GLN A 118 12.83 -3.02 13.31
CA GLN A 118 12.50 -2.73 11.91
C GLN A 118 13.11 -3.74 10.91
N TYR A 119 14.39 -4.11 11.06
CA TYR A 119 15.09 -4.98 10.10
C TYR A 119 14.53 -6.41 10.06
N ILE A 120 14.32 -7.02 11.24
CA ILE A 120 13.85 -8.40 11.36
C ILE A 120 12.36 -8.47 10.99
N ALA A 121 11.55 -7.53 11.50
CA ALA A 121 10.12 -7.50 11.23
C ALA A 121 9.83 -7.29 9.73
N SER A 122 10.51 -6.35 9.07
CA SER A 122 10.32 -6.07 7.64
C SER A 122 10.74 -7.25 6.76
N SER A 123 11.87 -7.89 7.08
CA SER A 123 12.35 -9.09 6.39
C SER A 123 11.34 -10.23 6.51
N LEU A 124 10.88 -10.53 7.73
CA LEU A 124 9.92 -11.60 7.97
C LEU A 124 8.59 -11.35 7.28
N PHE A 125 8.11 -10.11 7.32
CA PHE A 125 6.92 -9.69 6.59
C PHE A 125 7.09 -9.91 5.09
N MET A 126 8.22 -9.49 4.51
CA MET A 126 8.47 -9.62 3.08
C MET A 126 8.61 -11.09 2.64
N ILE A 127 9.28 -11.94 3.44
CA ILE A 127 9.34 -13.39 3.20
C ILE A 127 7.92 -13.98 3.18
N THR A 128 7.09 -13.60 4.15
CA THR A 128 5.70 -14.06 4.26
C THR A 128 4.85 -13.57 3.09
N ALA A 129 5.07 -12.32 2.65
CA ALA A 129 4.45 -11.76 1.45
C ALA A 129 4.79 -12.56 0.21
N LEU A 130 6.07 -12.76 -0.07
CA LEU A 130 6.52 -13.55 -1.23
C LEU A 130 5.94 -14.98 -1.18
N ALA A 131 5.95 -15.62 -0.01
CA ALA A 131 5.38 -16.95 0.16
C ALA A 131 3.86 -16.98 -0.10
N ALA A 132 3.11 -15.99 0.39
CA ALA A 132 1.65 -15.92 0.19
C ALA A 132 1.26 -15.64 -1.26
N LEU A 133 2.12 -14.95 -2.02
CA LEU A 133 1.96 -14.68 -3.45
C LEU A 133 2.17 -15.94 -4.34
N GLY A 134 2.50 -17.09 -3.75
CA GLY A 134 2.52 -18.38 -4.45
C GLY A 134 3.83 -18.71 -5.16
N THR A 135 4.95 -18.10 -4.75
CA THR A 135 6.26 -18.49 -5.24
C THR A 135 6.61 -19.91 -4.76
N ARG A 136 6.96 -20.80 -5.71
CA ARG A 136 7.25 -22.22 -5.41
C ARG A 136 8.57 -22.46 -4.67
N SER A 137 9.49 -21.49 -4.63
CA SER A 137 10.83 -21.67 -4.05
C SER A 137 10.97 -20.94 -2.71
N TRP A 138 10.94 -21.70 -1.62
CA TRP A 138 11.08 -21.15 -0.26
C TRP A 138 12.43 -20.45 -0.05
N VAL A 139 13.52 -21.02 -0.58
CA VAL A 139 14.87 -20.41 -0.52
C VAL A 139 14.88 -19.03 -1.20
N ARG A 140 14.24 -18.92 -2.36
CA ARG A 140 14.13 -17.66 -3.11
C ARG A 140 13.35 -16.60 -2.32
N ASN A 141 12.32 -17.02 -1.59
CA ASN A 141 11.53 -16.13 -0.74
C ASN A 141 12.33 -15.60 0.43
N VAL A 142 13.12 -16.46 1.07
CA VAL A 142 14.01 -16.05 2.17
C VAL A 142 15.05 -15.05 1.64
N VAL A 143 15.75 -15.39 0.56
CA VAL A 143 16.80 -14.52 0.00
C VAL A 143 16.24 -13.15 -0.42
N TYR A 144 15.21 -13.12 -1.26
CA TYR A 144 14.64 -11.84 -1.71
C TYR A 144 13.90 -11.11 -0.60
N GLY A 145 13.20 -11.84 0.27
CA GLY A 145 12.46 -11.24 1.37
C GLY A 145 13.39 -10.55 2.37
N THR A 146 14.47 -11.20 2.77
CA THR A 146 15.52 -10.60 3.60
C THR A 146 16.22 -9.46 2.87
N ALA A 147 16.64 -9.65 1.62
CA ALA A 147 17.35 -8.61 0.87
C ALA A 147 16.49 -7.34 0.72
N ILE A 148 15.21 -7.49 0.36
CA ILE A 148 14.29 -6.35 0.20
C ILE A 148 13.93 -5.73 1.55
N GLY A 149 13.64 -6.54 2.57
CA GLY A 149 13.32 -6.03 3.92
C GLY A 149 14.46 -5.22 4.53
N VAL A 150 15.70 -5.73 4.41
CA VAL A 150 16.91 -5.02 4.82
C VAL A 150 17.13 -3.76 3.99
N ALA A 151 17.05 -3.85 2.66
CA ALA A 151 17.25 -2.69 1.78
C ALA A 151 16.24 -1.56 2.05
N ILE A 152 14.97 -1.89 2.24
CA ILE A 152 13.93 -0.91 2.61
C ILE A 152 14.25 -0.33 3.99
N SER A 153 14.60 -1.17 4.97
CA SER A 153 14.93 -0.68 6.31
C SER A 153 16.13 0.25 6.31
N ALA A 154 17.19 -0.09 5.58
CA ALA A 154 18.37 0.75 5.40
C ALA A 154 18.01 2.06 4.68
N PHE A 155 17.17 2.01 3.64
CA PHE A 155 16.68 3.21 2.97
C PHE A 155 16.00 4.18 3.96
N PHE A 156 15.14 3.69 4.86
CA PHE A 156 14.49 4.57 5.84
C PHE A 156 15.42 5.09 6.94
N MET A 157 16.36 4.27 7.41
CA MET A 157 17.29 4.69 8.48
C MET A 157 18.42 5.58 7.96
N GLU A 158 19.07 5.19 6.88
CA GLU A 158 20.26 5.86 6.36
C GLU A 158 19.90 7.07 5.49
N LEU A 159 18.91 6.92 4.61
CA LEU A 159 18.56 8.01 3.69
C LEU A 159 17.66 9.04 4.36
N LEU A 160 16.63 8.60 5.10
CA LEU A 160 15.64 9.48 5.72
C LEU A 160 15.97 9.89 7.16
N GLY A 161 17.04 9.33 7.74
CA GLY A 161 17.48 9.63 9.10
C GLY A 161 16.46 9.24 10.18
N VAL A 162 15.53 8.33 9.88
CA VAL A 162 14.47 7.94 10.82
C VAL A 162 15.05 6.97 11.83
N ARG A 163 14.96 7.30 13.13
CA ARG A 163 15.27 6.37 14.21
C ARG A 163 14.07 5.45 14.44
N LEU A 164 14.05 4.31 13.77
CA LEU A 164 13.02 3.28 13.98
C LEU A 164 13.42 2.36 15.16
N PRO A 165 12.46 1.71 15.83
CA PRO A 165 12.76 0.80 16.92
C PRO A 165 13.75 -0.29 16.49
N GLU A 166 14.88 -0.37 17.19
CA GLU A 166 15.92 -1.37 16.95
C GLU A 166 15.52 -2.76 17.49
N GLY A 167 14.51 -2.81 18.37
CA GLY A 167 13.97 -4.05 18.94
C GLY A 167 15.04 -4.90 19.58
N LEU A 168 15.02 -6.22 19.32
CA LEU A 168 15.94 -7.20 19.88
C LEU A 168 17.44 -6.92 19.60
N LEU A 169 17.74 -6.11 18.56
CA LEU A 169 19.09 -5.73 18.14
C LEU A 169 19.59 -4.41 18.76
N GLY A 170 18.73 -3.66 19.45
CA GLY A 170 19.13 -2.43 20.13
C GLY A 170 19.84 -2.68 21.46
N PRO A 171 20.47 -1.67 22.09
CA PRO A 171 21.22 -1.79 23.36
C PRO A 171 20.43 -2.39 24.53
N THR A 172 19.10 -2.35 24.47
CA THR A 172 18.16 -2.89 25.47
C THR A 172 17.50 -4.21 25.05
N GLY A 173 17.80 -4.72 23.85
CA GLY A 173 17.31 -5.99 23.33
C GLY A 173 18.17 -7.17 23.80
N VAL A 174 17.56 -8.36 23.85
CA VAL A 174 18.21 -9.60 24.34
C VAL A 174 19.50 -9.94 23.58
N ILE A 175 19.65 -9.48 22.33
CA ILE A 175 20.86 -9.69 21.52
C ILE A 175 21.82 -8.50 21.62
N GLY A 176 21.34 -7.26 21.62
CA GLY A 176 22.22 -6.08 21.75
C GLY A 176 22.87 -5.94 23.13
N GLY A 177 22.21 -6.38 24.20
CA GLY A 177 22.78 -6.46 25.55
C GLY A 177 23.80 -7.58 25.76
N LEU A 178 23.99 -8.49 24.80
CA LEU A 178 25.06 -9.50 24.83
C LEU A 178 26.39 -8.99 24.25
N PHE A 179 26.37 -7.85 23.55
CA PHE A 179 27.54 -7.25 22.88
C PHE A 179 27.99 -5.90 23.50
N LEU A 180 27.40 -5.51 24.65
CA LEU A 180 27.80 -4.38 25.50
C LEU A 180 28.21 -4.91 26.88
#